data_AF-A0A9P7YWV3-F1
#
_entry.id   AF-A0A9P7YWV3-F1
#
_cell.length_a   1.000
_cell.length_b   1.000
_cell.length_c   1.000
_cell.angle_alpha   90.00
_cell.angle_beta   90.00
_cell.angle_gamma   90.00
#
_symmetry.space_group_name_H-M   'P 1'
#
loop_
_entity.id
_entity.type
_entity.pdbx_description
1 polymer ?
#
loop_
_entity_poly.entity_id
_entity_poly.type
_entity_poly.pdbx_seq_one_letter_code
_entity_poly.pdbx_strand_id
1 'polypeptide(L)'
;MRTEQELQISPVVQESVIHNTKVLVTLRNLTASLFGIGAGILGLESYPGFIFYVVFSLLTSALVYALRVQPALARDPSGDAGITRFFKGSWELWTGGIFEGLSGFVLTWTLFYGLVRA
;
A
#
# COMPACT_ATOMS: atom_id res chain seq x y z
N MET A 1 13.52 -21.85 -21.89
CA MET A 1 12.64 -20.80 -22.45
C MET A 1 11.20 -21.24 -22.16
N ARG A 2 10.50 -20.59 -21.22
CA ARG A 2 9.11 -20.93 -20.84
C ARG A 2 8.22 -19.69 -20.74
N THR A 3 8.81 -18.56 -20.36
CA THR A 3 8.22 -17.22 -20.20
C THR A 3 7.46 -16.71 -21.43
N GLU A 4 7.91 -17.03 -22.65
CA GLU A 4 7.33 -16.47 -23.88
C GLU A 4 5.95 -17.08 -24.21
N GLN A 5 5.78 -18.39 -24.06
CA GLN A 5 4.48 -19.06 -24.20
C GLN A 5 3.49 -18.57 -23.12
N GLU A 6 3.98 -18.36 -21.91
CA GLU A 6 3.18 -17.84 -20.81
C GLU A 6 2.68 -16.40 -21.02
N LEU A 7 3.47 -15.56 -21.70
CA LEU A 7 3.06 -14.21 -22.10
C LEU A 7 1.99 -14.22 -23.21
N GLN A 8 1.90 -15.28 -24.01
CA GLN A 8 0.87 -15.46 -25.03
C GLN A 8 -0.46 -15.96 -24.43
N ILE A 9 -0.40 -16.78 -23.37
CA ILE A 9 -1.59 -17.35 -22.71
C ILE A 9 -2.26 -16.35 -21.75
N SER A 10 -1.49 -15.42 -21.18
CA SER A 10 -2.04 -14.28 -20.43
C SER A 10 -1.13 -13.07 -20.60
N PRO A 11 -1.39 -12.23 -21.62
CA PRO A 11 -0.61 -11.02 -21.84
C PRO A 11 -0.78 -10.07 -20.65
N VAL A 12 0.35 -9.63 -20.08
CA VAL A 12 0.37 -8.63 -19.00
C VAL A 12 0.02 -7.28 -19.62
N VAL A 13 -1.28 -7.00 -19.71
CA VAL A 13 -1.82 -5.73 -20.21
C VAL A 13 -1.33 -4.62 -19.28
N GLN A 14 -0.47 -3.72 -19.77
CA GLN A 14 0.10 -2.68 -18.91
C GLN A 14 -0.98 -1.78 -18.30
N GLU A 15 -2.10 -1.59 -19.01
CA GLU A 15 -3.30 -0.90 -18.51
C GLU A 15 -3.83 -1.50 -17.20
N SER A 16 -3.86 -2.85 -17.09
CA SER A 16 -4.28 -3.54 -15.86
C SER A 16 -3.27 -3.36 -14.73
N VAL A 17 -1.96 -3.31 -15.04
CA VAL A 17 -0.92 -3.04 -14.04
C VAL A 17 -1.01 -1.59 -13.54
N ILE A 18 -1.19 -0.63 -14.44
CA ILE A 18 -1.37 0.79 -14.12
C ILE A 18 -2.63 1.00 -13.27
N HIS A 19 -3.74 0.36 -13.64
CA HIS A 19 -4.98 0.39 -12.86
C HIS A 19 -4.78 -0.19 -11.45
N ASN A 20 -4.15 -1.36 -11.33
CA ASN A 20 -3.87 -1.98 -10.03
C ASN A 20 -2.99 -1.10 -9.14
N THR A 21 -1.94 -0.47 -9.70
CA THR A 21 -1.11 0.50 -8.97
C THR A 21 -1.92 1.71 -8.53
N LYS A 22 -2.77 2.28 -9.38
CA LYS A 22 -3.64 3.42 -9.04
C LYS A 22 -4.66 3.08 -7.94
N VAL A 23 -5.21 1.87 -7.94
CA VAL A 23 -6.11 1.39 -6.87
C VAL A 23 -5.34 1.21 -5.56
N LEU A 24 -4.13 0.63 -5.59
CA LEU A 24 -3.27 0.47 -4.40
C LEU A 24 -2.86 1.84 -3.79
N VAL A 25 -2.52 2.80 -4.64
CA VAL A 25 -2.26 4.19 -4.28
C VAL A 25 -3.49 4.82 -3.61
N THR A 26 -4.66 4.69 -4.22
CA THR A 26 -5.93 5.24 -3.68
C THR A 26 -6.25 4.64 -2.31
N LEU A 27 -6.09 3.32 -2.14
CA LEU A 27 -6.25 2.63 -0.87
C LEU A 27 -5.31 3.20 0.19
N ARG A 28 -4.02 3.39 -0.14
CA ARG A 28 -3.03 3.95 0.78
C ARG A 28 -3.38 5.36 1.21
N ASN A 29 -3.73 6.25 0.28
CA ASN A 29 -4.11 7.63 0.59
C ASN A 29 -5.35 7.69 1.51
N LEU A 30 -6.34 6.81 1.30
CA LEU A 30 -7.49 6.66 2.20
C LEU A 30 -7.10 6.13 3.59
N THR A 31 -6.28 5.08 3.68
CA THR A 31 -5.83 4.55 4.98
C THR A 31 -4.96 5.55 5.74
N ALA A 32 -4.07 6.29 5.06
CA ALA A 32 -3.24 7.32 5.65
C ALA A 32 -4.06 8.47 6.24
N SER A 33 -5.13 8.89 5.54
CA SER A 33 -6.13 9.83 6.05
C SER A 33 -6.82 9.30 7.33
N LEU A 34 -7.32 8.06 7.30
CA LEU A 34 -7.96 7.42 8.46
C LEU A 34 -7.02 7.28 9.68
N PHE A 35 -5.74 6.96 9.46
CA PHE A 35 -4.75 6.89 10.52
C PHE A 35 -4.31 8.27 11.03
N GLY A 36 -4.38 9.32 10.20
CA GLY A 36 -4.16 10.70 10.64
C GLY A 36 -5.27 11.18 11.56
N ILE A 37 -6.53 10.88 11.24
CA ILE A 37 -7.68 11.09 12.14
C ILE A 37 -7.43 10.39 13.49
N GLY A 38 -7.02 9.12 13.48
CA GLY A 38 -6.69 8.36 14.69
C GLY A 38 -5.56 9.01 15.52
N ALA A 39 -4.43 9.36 14.88
CA ALA A 39 -3.31 10.03 15.55
C ALA A 39 -3.67 11.42 16.12
N GLY A 40 -4.61 12.12 15.47
CA GLY A 40 -5.18 13.38 15.96
C GLY A 40 -6.04 13.20 17.21
N ILE A 41 -6.96 12.23 17.19
CA ILE A 41 -7.85 11.92 18.32
C ILE A 41 -7.08 11.40 19.54
N LEU A 42 -6.09 10.52 19.34
CA LEU A 42 -5.25 10.01 20.45
C LEU A 42 -4.25 11.07 20.97
N GLY A 43 -4.16 12.24 20.34
CA GLY A 43 -3.33 13.32 20.83
C GLY A 43 -1.81 13.09 20.70
N LEU A 44 -1.36 12.24 19.77
CA LEU A 44 0.08 12.03 19.53
C LEU A 44 0.69 13.32 18.95
N GLU A 45 1.80 13.79 19.50
CA GLU A 45 2.54 14.96 19.02
C GLU A 45 3.97 14.58 18.62
N SER A 46 4.55 15.27 17.64
CA SER A 46 5.95 15.05 17.23
C SER A 46 6.24 13.57 16.88
N TYR A 47 7.40 13.04 17.28
CA TYR A 47 7.92 11.71 16.96
C TYR A 47 6.92 10.53 17.00
N PRO A 48 6.13 10.29 18.07
CA PRO A 48 5.20 9.16 18.12
C PRO A 48 4.16 9.20 16.98
N GLY A 49 3.74 10.37 16.50
CA GLY A 49 2.83 10.46 15.34
C GLY A 49 3.46 9.94 14.03
N PHE A 50 4.75 10.22 13.81
CA PHE A 50 5.49 9.67 12.66
C PHE A 50 5.79 8.18 12.82
N ILE A 51 6.08 7.70 14.04
CA ILE A 51 6.25 6.27 14.31
C ILE A 51 4.93 5.53 14.05
N PHE A 52 3.80 6.08 14.51
CA PHE A 52 2.45 5.57 14.23
C PHE A 52 2.21 5.49 12.71
N TYR A 53 2.50 6.57 11.96
CA TYR A 53 2.38 6.56 10.50
C TYR A 53 3.21 5.44 9.84
N VAL A 54 4.47 5.29 10.20
CA VAL A 54 5.36 4.26 9.62
C VAL A 54 4.86 2.85 9.95
N VAL A 55 4.49 2.58 11.20
CA VAL A 55 3.95 1.27 11.63
C VAL A 55 2.66 0.94 10.89
N PHE A 56 1.72 1.89 10.79
CA PHE A 56 0.44 1.65 10.11
C PHE A 56 0.57 1.60 8.58
N SER A 57 1.52 2.32 7.97
CA SER A 57 1.80 2.24 6.53
C SER A 57 2.45 0.91 6.15
N LEU A 58 3.37 0.40 6.99
CA LEU A 58 3.92 -0.96 6.89
C LEU A 58 2.82 -2.02 7.12
N LEU A 59 1.95 -1.84 8.12
CA LEU A 59 0.82 -2.74 8.37
C LEU A 59 -0.13 -2.80 7.17
N THR A 60 -0.50 -1.67 6.56
CA THR A 60 -1.31 -1.65 5.32
C THR A 60 -0.60 -2.36 4.17
N SER A 61 0.72 -2.19 4.02
CA SER A 61 1.49 -2.89 2.98
C SER A 61 1.52 -4.41 3.22
N ALA A 62 1.71 -4.84 4.47
CA ALA A 62 1.63 -6.25 4.88
C ALA A 62 0.21 -6.83 4.70
N LEU A 63 -0.84 -6.05 4.98
CA LEU A 63 -2.23 -6.46 4.75
C LEU A 63 -2.53 -6.62 3.26
N VAL A 64 -2.05 -5.71 2.41
CA VAL A 64 -2.14 -5.85 0.95
C VAL A 64 -1.38 -7.10 0.48
N TYR A 65 -0.18 -7.35 1.01
CA TYR A 65 0.59 -8.55 0.69
C TYR A 65 -0.16 -9.84 1.09
N ALA A 66 -0.67 -9.92 2.32
CA ALA A 66 -1.43 -11.08 2.80
C ALA A 66 -2.75 -11.28 2.03
N LEU A 67 -3.51 -10.21 1.79
CA LEU A 67 -4.85 -10.29 1.18
C LEU A 67 -4.85 -10.32 -0.36
N ARG A 68 -3.74 -10.02 -1.03
CA ARG A 68 -3.63 -10.09 -2.51
C ARG A 68 -2.51 -10.98 -3.03
N VAL A 69 -1.35 -11.06 -2.39
CA VAL A 69 -0.21 -11.84 -2.91
C VAL A 69 -0.31 -13.31 -2.48
N GLN A 70 -0.65 -13.61 -1.23
CA GLN A 70 -0.86 -15.02 -0.81
C GLN A 70 -1.99 -15.74 -1.58
N PRO A 71 -3.21 -15.16 -1.77
CA PRO A 71 -4.25 -15.82 -2.56
C PRO A 71 -3.99 -15.80 -4.08
N ALA A 72 -3.02 -15.01 -4.57
CA ALA A 72 -2.51 -15.15 -5.93
C ALA A 72 -1.57 -16.35 -6.05
N LEU A 73 -0.59 -16.51 -5.13
CA LEU A 73 0.25 -17.71 -5.06
C LEU A 73 -0.59 -18.99 -4.88
N ALA A 74 -1.61 -18.96 -4.03
CA ALA A 74 -2.48 -20.13 -3.78
C ALA A 74 -3.33 -20.55 -5.00
N ARG A 75 -3.32 -19.79 -6.10
CA ARG A 75 -4.01 -20.12 -7.36
C ARG A 75 -3.08 -20.57 -8.48
N ASP A 76 -1.76 -20.47 -8.30
CA ASP A 76 -0.78 -20.90 -9.29
C ASP A 76 0.29 -21.81 -8.65
N PRO A 77 0.23 -23.14 -8.83
CA PRO A 77 1.22 -24.06 -8.29
C PRO A 77 2.57 -24.02 -9.05
N SER A 78 2.69 -23.14 -10.05
CA SER A 78 3.95 -22.86 -10.76
C SER A 78 4.88 -22.06 -9.86
N GLY A 79 5.63 -22.76 -9.00
CA GLY A 79 6.42 -22.21 -7.89
C GLY A 79 7.66 -21.37 -8.26
N ASP A 80 7.57 -20.47 -9.23
CA ASP A 80 8.63 -19.52 -9.57
C ASP A 80 8.07 -18.10 -9.84
N ALA A 81 8.64 -17.11 -9.15
CA ALA A 81 8.51 -15.67 -9.40
C ALA A 81 7.11 -15.01 -9.61
N GLY A 82 5.99 -15.60 -9.14
CA GLY A 82 4.64 -15.00 -9.29
C GLY A 82 4.46 -13.54 -8.80
N ILE A 83 5.37 -13.04 -7.96
CA ILE A 83 5.37 -11.64 -7.47
C ILE A 83 5.80 -10.64 -8.56
N THR A 84 6.82 -10.96 -9.38
CA THR A 84 7.37 -10.04 -10.39
C THR A 84 6.49 -9.91 -11.63
N ARG A 85 5.59 -10.87 -11.86
CA ARG A 85 4.65 -10.89 -13.00
C ARG A 85 3.48 -9.92 -12.85
N PHE A 86 3.12 -9.54 -11.62
CA PHE A 86 2.00 -8.62 -11.33
C PHE A 86 2.43 -7.29 -10.71
N PHE A 87 3.62 -7.20 -10.11
CA PHE A 87 4.18 -5.94 -9.59
C PHE A 87 5.66 -5.80 -9.96
N LYS A 88 6.06 -4.59 -10.38
CA LYS A 88 7.42 -4.28 -10.85
C LYS A 88 8.52 -4.49 -9.80
N GLY A 89 8.19 -4.48 -8.52
CA GLY A 89 9.08 -4.98 -7.47
C GLY A 89 8.43 -5.09 -6.09
N SER A 90 8.86 -6.09 -5.31
CA SER A 90 8.46 -6.24 -3.90
C SER A 90 8.81 -5.01 -3.06
N TRP A 91 9.92 -4.33 -3.39
CA TRP A 91 10.35 -3.11 -2.69
C TRP A 91 9.48 -1.89 -3.04
N GLU A 92 9.00 -1.80 -4.27
CA GLU A 92 8.08 -0.75 -4.74
C GLU A 92 6.71 -0.89 -4.07
N LEU A 93 6.22 -2.13 -3.92
CA LEU A 93 5.05 -2.46 -3.10
C LEU A 93 5.19 -1.96 -1.65
N TRP A 94 6.35 -2.17 -1.02
CA TRP A 94 6.57 -1.77 0.37
C TRP A 94 6.77 -0.26 0.52
N THR A 95 7.67 0.36 -0.25
CA THR A 95 8.13 1.74 -0.03
C THR A 95 7.45 2.80 -0.88
N GLY A 96 7.02 2.48 -2.11
CA GLY A 96 6.60 3.49 -3.10
C GLY A 96 5.42 4.35 -2.67
N GLY A 97 4.50 3.81 -1.87
CA GLY A 97 3.32 4.52 -1.38
C GLY A 97 3.47 5.21 -0.01
N ILE A 98 4.64 5.19 0.62
CA ILE A 98 4.85 5.80 1.96
C ILE A 98 4.92 7.33 1.86
N PHE A 99 5.46 7.88 0.78
CA PHE A 99 5.57 9.34 0.63
C PHE A 99 4.27 10.01 0.16
N GLU A 100 3.46 9.31 -0.65
CA GLU A 100 2.23 9.89 -1.21
C GLU A 100 1.17 10.12 -0.13
N GLY A 101 0.88 9.08 0.68
CA GLY A 101 -0.08 9.15 1.76
C GLY A 101 0.34 10.05 2.94
N LEU A 102 1.62 10.40 3.06
CA LEU A 102 2.15 11.22 4.16
C LEU A 102 1.48 12.60 4.22
N SER A 103 1.19 13.18 3.06
CA SER A 103 0.50 14.47 2.95
C SER A 103 -0.91 14.43 3.56
N GLY A 104 -1.72 13.44 3.17
CA GLY A 104 -3.07 13.23 3.71
C GLY A 104 -3.09 12.87 5.19
N PHE A 105 -2.09 12.10 5.66
CA PHE A 105 -1.89 11.81 7.08
C PHE A 105 -1.63 13.10 7.88
N VAL A 106 -0.65 13.93 7.48
CA VAL A 106 -0.30 15.15 8.23
C VAL A 106 -1.44 16.18 8.23
N LEU A 107 -2.15 16.34 7.10
CA LEU A 107 -3.31 17.23 7.00
C LEU A 107 -4.45 16.82 7.94
N THR A 108 -4.80 15.52 7.99
CA THR A 108 -5.86 15.04 8.89
C THR A 108 -5.44 14.98 10.35
N TRP A 109 -4.18 14.61 10.63
CA TRP A 109 -3.60 14.61 11.98
C TRP A 109 -3.62 15.99 12.62
N THR A 110 -3.19 17.02 11.89
CA THR A 110 -3.20 18.41 12.38
C THR A 110 -4.61 18.96 12.54
N LEU A 111 -5.51 18.69 11.60
CA LEU A 111 -6.92 19.11 11.67
C LEU A 111 -7.64 18.49 12.88
N PHE A 112 -7.58 17.17 13.05
CA PHE A 112 -8.27 16.50 14.17
C PHE A 112 -7.61 16.78 15.51
N TYR A 113 -6.29 16.99 15.58
CA TYR A 113 -5.67 17.48 16.82
C TYR A 113 -6.13 18.89 17.16
N GLY A 114 -6.24 19.79 16.19
CA GLY A 114 -6.78 21.13 16.40
C GLY A 114 -8.23 21.09 16.90
N LEU A 115 -9.06 20.19 16.36
CA LEU A 115 -10.47 20.02 16.76
C LEU A 115 -10.63 19.43 18.17
N VAL A 116 -9.67 18.61 18.64
CA VAL A 116 -9.70 17.98 19.98
C VAL A 116 -8.92 18.81 21.03
N ARG A 117 -8.07 19.77 20.60
CA ARG A 117 -7.27 20.69 21.43
C ARG A 117 -7.72 22.16 21.31
N ALA A 118 -9.01 22.41 21.11
CA ALA A 118 -9.62 23.74 21.06
C ALA A 118 -10.78 23.86 22.06
#